data_AF-A0A8J5W9D4-F1
#
_entry.id   AF-A0A8J5W9D4-F1
#
_cell.length_a   1.000
_cell.length_b   1.000
_cell.length_c   1.000
_cell.angle_alpha   90.00
_cell.angle_beta   90.00
_cell.angle_gamma   90.00
#
_symmetry.space_group_name_H-M   'P 1'
#
loop_
_entity.id
_entity.type
_entity.pdbx_description
1 polymer ?
#
loop_
_entity_poly.entity_id
_entity_poly.type
_entity_poly.pdbx_seq_one_letter_code
_entity_poly.pdbx_strand_id
1 'polypeptide(L)'
;MPEGPVQTGEENEKAVFTADSALYEYLDGGWKERGKGELKLNIPESGSERSRLVMRAKGNYRLILNASLYKDMSLKDMDKKGVTFACMNSIGDSQSALVTFALKFRDTGIRDEFKAAVEMHKAGKASDMLKTPENSPEASHD
;
A
#
# COMPACT_ATOMS: atom_id res chain seq x y z
N MET A 1 3.50 -34.12 6.88
CA MET A 1 2.54 -33.79 5.78
C MET A 1 3.33 -33.02 4.74
N PRO A 2 3.18 -33.29 3.44
CA PRO A 2 3.80 -32.43 2.43
C PRO A 2 3.11 -31.07 2.48
N GLU A 3 3.86 -30.02 2.76
CA GLU A 3 3.33 -28.66 2.73
C GLU A 3 3.13 -28.28 1.25
N GLY A 4 1.87 -28.21 0.83
CA GLY A 4 1.52 -27.64 -0.46
C GLY A 4 1.89 -26.15 -0.51
N PRO A 5 1.96 -25.55 -1.71
CA PRO A 5 2.21 -24.13 -1.85
C PRO A 5 1.16 -23.33 -1.05
N VAL A 6 1.63 -22.50 -0.11
CA VAL A 6 0.78 -21.66 0.73
C VAL A 6 0.32 -20.47 -0.10
N GLN A 7 -0.99 -20.36 -0.31
CA GLN A 7 -1.59 -19.19 -0.92
C GLN A 7 -1.60 -18.01 0.06
N THR A 8 -1.17 -16.85 -0.41
CA THR A 8 -1.04 -15.59 0.31
C THR A 8 -2.26 -14.68 0.15
N GLY A 9 -3.03 -14.87 -0.93
CA GLY A 9 -4.13 -13.98 -1.32
C GLY A 9 -3.65 -12.67 -1.96
N GLU A 10 -2.39 -12.62 -2.39
CA GLU A 10 -1.73 -11.49 -3.04
C GLU A 10 -1.28 -11.87 -4.48
N GLU A 11 -1.64 -13.07 -4.98
CA GLU A 11 -1.14 -13.64 -6.24
C GLU A 11 -1.58 -12.90 -7.51
N ASN A 12 -2.70 -12.18 -7.45
CA ASN A 12 -3.25 -11.41 -8.58
C ASN A 12 -2.96 -9.91 -8.43
N GLU A 13 -1.91 -9.58 -7.68
CA GLU A 13 -1.51 -8.21 -7.39
C GLU A 13 -0.03 -7.98 -7.71
N LYS A 14 0.29 -6.75 -8.12
CA LYS A 14 1.66 -6.29 -8.31
C LYS A 14 2.04 -5.32 -7.20
N ALA A 15 3.15 -5.59 -6.51
CA ALA A 15 3.75 -4.63 -5.59
C ALA A 15 4.45 -3.52 -6.39
N VAL A 16 3.96 -2.29 -6.28
CA VAL A 16 4.54 -1.10 -6.95
C VAL A 16 5.44 -0.28 -6.02
N PHE A 17 5.37 -0.55 -4.72
CA PHE A 17 6.28 -0.01 -3.72
C PHE A 17 6.50 -1.06 -2.64
N THR A 18 7.76 -1.23 -2.22
CA THR A 18 8.14 -2.06 -1.08
C THR A 18 9.20 -1.36 -0.23
N ALA A 19 9.03 -1.37 1.09
CA ALA A 19 10.04 -0.85 2.00
C ALA A 19 9.90 -1.41 3.43
N ASP A 20 11.02 -1.54 4.13
CA ASP A 20 11.02 -1.78 5.58
C ASP A 20 10.41 -0.58 6.32
N SER A 21 9.46 -0.87 7.22
CA SER A 21 8.82 0.15 8.06
C SER A 21 8.47 -0.38 9.44
N ALA A 22 8.21 0.54 10.37
CA ALA A 22 7.55 0.28 11.64
C ALA A 22 6.15 0.88 11.62
N LEU A 23 5.14 0.07 11.95
CA LEU A 23 3.73 0.45 12.00
C LEU A 23 3.31 0.75 13.44
N TYR A 24 2.65 1.88 13.63
CA TYR A 24 2.09 2.33 14.89
C TYR A 24 0.60 2.62 14.73
N GLU A 25 -0.20 2.30 15.74
CA GLU A 25 -1.63 2.60 15.82
C GLU A 25 -1.88 3.66 16.89
N TYR A 26 -2.73 4.63 16.60
CA TYR A 26 -3.14 5.62 17.59
C TYR A 26 -4.31 5.06 18.42
N LEU A 27 -4.04 4.75 19.68
CA LEU A 27 -4.98 4.16 20.63
C LEU A 27 -4.87 4.86 21.98
N ASP A 28 -6.01 5.14 22.62
CA ASP A 28 -6.09 5.69 23.97
C ASP A 28 -5.24 6.97 24.17
N GLY A 29 -5.19 7.82 23.15
CA GLY A 29 -4.43 9.09 23.19
C GLY A 29 -2.94 8.96 22.87
N GLY A 30 -2.43 7.78 22.49
CA GLY A 30 -1.01 7.56 22.21
C GLY A 30 -0.71 6.61 21.06
N TRP A 31 0.53 6.66 20.57
CA TRP A 31 1.03 5.76 19.53
C TRP A 31 1.53 4.44 20.15
N LYS A 32 0.95 3.31 19.72
CA LYS A 32 1.37 1.96 20.13
C LYS A 32 1.97 1.22 18.93
N GLU A 33 3.14 0.61 19.10
CA GLU A 33 3.79 -0.17 18.03
C GLU A 33 2.98 -1.44 17.74
N ARG A 34 2.58 -1.63 16.48
CA ARG A 34 1.83 -2.81 16.01
C ARG A 34 2.76 -3.88 15.43
N GLY A 35 3.88 -3.45 14.85
CA GLY A 35 4.94 -4.34 14.38
C GLY A 35 5.90 -3.67 13.40
N LYS A 36 6.97 -4.39 13.05
CA LYS A 36 7.98 -4.00 12.06
C LYS A 36 8.04 -5.06 10.95
N GLY A 37 8.29 -4.64 9.72
CA GLY A 37 8.36 -5.55 8.58
C GLY A 37 8.32 -4.82 7.25
N GLU A 38 8.17 -5.58 6.19
CA GLU A 38 8.04 -5.05 4.83
C GLU A 38 6.61 -4.55 4.61
N LEU A 39 6.50 -3.27 4.29
CA LEU A 39 5.29 -2.65 3.77
C LEU A 39 5.27 -2.79 2.26
N LYS A 40 4.12 -3.21 1.72
CA LYS A 40 3.86 -3.26 0.30
C LYS A 40 2.67 -2.36 -0.06
N LEU A 41 2.77 -1.65 -1.18
CA LEU A 41 1.62 -1.11 -1.89
C LEU A 41 1.33 -2.03 -3.08
N ASN A 42 0.24 -2.79 -2.98
CA ASN A 42 -0.20 -3.72 -4.00
C ASN A 42 -1.26 -3.04 -4.88
N ILE A 43 -1.11 -3.17 -6.20
CA ILE A 43 -2.15 -2.83 -7.18
C ILE A 43 -2.70 -4.13 -7.77
N PRO A 44 -4.02 -4.21 -8.03
CA PRO A 44 -4.56 -5.41 -8.63
C PRO A 44 -4.16 -5.50 -10.11
N GLU A 45 -3.86 -6.71 -10.59
CA GLU A 45 -3.56 -6.94 -12.00
C GLU A 45 -4.82 -6.88 -12.88
N SER A 46 -6.00 -7.06 -12.28
CA SER A 46 -7.31 -6.96 -12.92
C SER A 46 -8.21 -5.93 -12.22
N GLY A 47 -9.03 -5.21 -12.99
CA GLY A 47 -9.70 -3.97 -12.53
C GLY A 47 -10.84 -4.13 -11.53
N SER A 48 -11.06 -5.29 -10.92
CA SER A 48 -12.16 -5.51 -9.97
C SER A 48 -11.83 -5.09 -8.54
N GLU A 49 -10.56 -5.02 -8.17
CA GLU A 49 -10.13 -4.73 -6.79
C GLU A 49 -9.54 -3.32 -6.66
N ARG A 50 -9.32 -2.88 -5.42
CA ARG A 50 -8.67 -1.59 -5.11
C ARG A 50 -7.24 -1.83 -4.68
N SER A 51 -6.33 -0.93 -5.06
CA SER A 51 -4.98 -0.91 -4.51
C SER A 51 -5.01 -0.88 -2.98
N ARG A 52 -4.07 -1.55 -2.33
CA ARG A 52 -4.05 -1.71 -0.87
C ARG A 52 -2.64 -1.70 -0.29
N LEU A 53 -2.55 -1.27 0.97
CA LEU A 53 -1.38 -1.40 1.80
C LEU A 53 -1.43 -2.74 2.53
N VAL A 54 -0.37 -3.53 2.40
CA VAL A 54 -0.20 -4.82 3.06
C VAL A 54 1.10 -4.80 3.84
N MET A 55 1.08 -5.27 5.08
CA MET A 55 2.29 -5.38 5.89
C MET A 55 2.23 -6.62 6.77
N ARG A 56 3.32 -7.38 6.80
CA ARG A 56 3.50 -8.55 7.68
C ARG A 56 4.64 -8.31 8.65
N ALA A 57 4.48 -8.76 9.88
CA ALA A 57 5.51 -8.64 10.91
C ALA A 57 6.71 -9.54 10.60
N LYS A 58 7.92 -8.99 10.73
CA LYS A 58 9.18 -9.70 10.52
C LYS A 58 9.31 -10.85 11.53
N GLY A 59 9.74 -12.01 11.05
CA GLY A 59 9.99 -13.21 11.87
C GLY A 59 8.83 -14.20 11.92
N ASN A 60 7.60 -13.75 12.18
CA ASN A 60 6.42 -14.63 12.24
C ASN A 60 5.40 -14.44 11.11
N TYR A 61 5.65 -13.50 10.19
CA TYR A 61 4.84 -13.22 9.00
C TYR A 61 3.35 -12.92 9.29
N ARG A 62 3.01 -12.59 10.54
CA ARG A 62 1.66 -12.22 10.94
C ARG A 62 1.23 -10.96 10.20
N LEU A 63 0.07 -11.01 9.56
CA LEU A 63 -0.51 -9.85 8.88
C LEU A 63 -0.87 -8.77 9.91
N ILE A 64 -0.29 -7.57 9.77
CA ILE A 64 -0.46 -6.45 10.70
C ILE A 64 -1.16 -5.24 10.08
N LEU A 65 -1.13 -5.10 8.75
CA LEU A 65 -1.88 -4.10 7.98
C LEU A 65 -2.46 -4.74 6.73
N ASN A 66 -3.74 -4.47 6.48
CA ASN A 66 -4.41 -4.72 5.20
C ASN A 66 -5.47 -3.64 5.04
N ALA A 67 -5.13 -2.60 4.27
CA ALA A 67 -5.93 -1.39 4.15
C ALA A 67 -6.03 -0.97 2.69
N SER A 68 -7.24 -0.98 2.13
CA SER A 68 -7.49 -0.46 0.78
C SER A 68 -7.26 1.05 0.74
N LEU A 69 -6.63 1.52 -0.34
CA LEU A 69 -6.60 2.93 -0.66
C LEU A 69 -8.00 3.40 -1.07
N TYR A 70 -8.30 4.66 -0.77
CA TYR A 70 -9.53 5.33 -1.17
C TYR A 70 -9.18 6.73 -1.71
N LYS A 71 -10.08 7.26 -2.54
CA LYS A 71 -9.85 8.49 -3.32
C LYS A 71 -9.34 9.66 -2.49
N ASP A 72 -9.92 9.85 -1.30
CA ASP A 72 -9.64 10.98 -0.43
C ASP A 72 -8.69 10.60 0.72
N MET A 73 -7.94 9.50 0.59
CA MET A 73 -6.92 9.12 1.57
C MET A 73 -5.83 10.18 1.59
N SER A 74 -5.59 10.77 2.76
CA SER A 74 -4.57 11.78 2.95
C SER A 74 -3.42 11.24 3.80
N LEU A 75 -2.20 11.35 3.29
CA LEU A 75 -0.98 11.11 4.04
C LEU A 75 -0.46 12.43 4.63
N LYS A 76 -0.29 12.48 5.95
CA LYS A 76 0.26 13.65 6.65
C LYS A 76 1.65 13.34 7.18
N ASP A 77 2.57 14.26 6.98
CA ASP A 77 3.90 14.13 7.57
C ASP A 77 3.83 14.19 9.09
N MET A 78 4.68 13.37 9.72
CA MET A 78 4.99 13.46 11.12
C MET A 78 6.44 13.92 11.29
N ASP A 79 6.85 14.24 12.51
CA ASP A 79 8.23 14.62 12.78
C ASP A 79 9.22 13.58 12.21
N LYS A 80 10.18 14.07 11.41
CA LYS A 80 11.24 13.28 10.77
C LYS A 80 10.73 12.40 9.60
N LYS A 81 10.88 11.08 9.75
CA LYS A 81 10.74 10.02 8.72
C LYS A 81 9.41 9.27 8.82
N GLY A 82 8.42 9.91 9.44
CA GLY A 82 7.11 9.33 9.72
C GLY A 82 6.02 9.93 8.84
N VAL A 83 4.98 9.14 8.58
CA VAL A 83 3.75 9.56 7.91
C VAL A 83 2.56 8.93 8.60
N THR A 84 1.45 9.66 8.73
CA THR A 84 0.20 9.17 9.31
C THR A 84 -0.95 9.25 8.32
N PHE A 85 -1.89 8.31 8.45
CA PHE A 85 -3.11 8.22 7.65
C PHE A 85 -4.22 7.53 8.44
N ALA A 86 -5.46 7.84 8.05
CA ALA A 86 -6.64 7.12 8.51
C ALA A 86 -7.05 6.07 7.47
N CYS A 87 -7.42 4.87 7.92
CA CYS A 87 -7.92 3.82 7.04
C CYS A 87 -8.89 2.88 7.77
N MET A 88 -9.63 2.08 7.01
CA MET A 88 -10.23 0.86 7.53
C MET A 88 -9.22 -0.27 7.40
N ASN A 89 -8.86 -0.88 8.51
CA ASN A 89 -7.99 -2.05 8.53
C ASN A 89 -8.85 -3.31 8.57
N SER A 90 -8.71 -4.21 7.59
CA SER A 90 -9.51 -5.44 7.53
C SER A 90 -9.04 -6.52 8.52
N ILE A 91 -8.13 -6.18 9.43
CA ILE A 91 -7.51 -7.10 10.40
C ILE A 91 -7.81 -6.62 11.82
N GLY A 92 -8.27 -7.55 12.65
CA GLY A 92 -8.64 -7.30 14.04
C GLY A 92 -10.16 -7.24 14.23
N ASP A 93 -10.59 -6.95 15.45
CA ASP A 93 -12.00 -7.05 15.86
C ASP A 93 -12.88 -5.88 15.35
N SER A 94 -12.24 -4.79 14.91
CA SER A 94 -12.90 -3.54 14.52
C SER A 94 -12.86 -3.29 13.00
N GLN A 95 -13.18 -4.31 12.20
CA GLN A 95 -13.09 -4.29 10.72
C GLN A 95 -13.94 -3.20 10.03
N SER A 96 -14.83 -2.53 10.78
CA SER A 96 -15.69 -1.45 10.28
C SER A 96 -15.37 -0.08 10.89
N ALA A 97 -14.36 0.03 11.75
CA ALA A 97 -13.96 1.30 12.36
C ALA A 97 -12.80 1.94 11.60
N LEU A 98 -12.83 3.27 11.49
CA LEU A 98 -11.66 4.04 11.07
C LEU A 98 -10.61 3.98 12.17
N VAL A 99 -9.40 3.56 11.79
CA VAL A 99 -8.20 3.58 12.64
C VAL A 99 -7.20 4.58 12.07
N THR A 100 -6.38 5.16 12.95
CA THR A 100 -5.28 6.04 12.53
C THR A 100 -3.96 5.31 12.73
N PHE A 101 -3.22 5.13 11.64
CA PHE A 101 -1.90 4.52 11.67
C PHE A 101 -0.81 5.56 11.39
N ALA A 102 0.41 5.20 11.80
CA ALA A 102 1.63 5.85 11.38
C ALA A 102 2.65 4.81 10.91
N LEU A 103 3.37 5.16 9.85
CA LEU A 103 4.51 4.41 9.33
C LEU A 103 5.77 5.21 9.58
N LYS A 104 6.83 4.54 10.03
CA LYS A 104 8.15 5.14 10.25
C LYS A 104 9.20 4.42 9.41
N PHE A 105 9.72 5.12 8.41
CA PHE A 105 10.67 4.60 7.44
C PHE A 105 12.13 4.77 7.91
N ARG A 106 13.08 4.27 7.12
CA ARG A 106 14.51 4.43 7.39
C ARG A 106 14.95 5.88 7.32
N ASP A 107 14.48 6.60 6.28
CA ASP A 107 14.82 7.97 5.95
C ASP A 107 13.63 8.69 5.28
N THR A 108 13.81 9.98 4.96
CA THR A 108 12.77 10.80 4.34
C THR A 108 12.59 10.51 2.85
N GLY A 109 13.60 10.01 2.15
CA GLY A 109 13.51 9.65 0.74
C GLY A 109 12.48 8.54 0.52
N ILE A 110 12.58 7.46 1.28
CA ILE A 110 11.62 6.35 1.24
C ILE A 110 10.20 6.81 1.62
N ARG A 111 10.08 7.71 2.61
CA ARG A 111 8.78 8.28 2.99
C ARG A 111 8.15 9.04 1.81
N ASP A 112 8.95 9.81 1.09
CA ASP A 112 8.47 10.64 -0.02
C ASP A 112 8.10 9.79 -1.24
N GLU A 113 8.90 8.75 -1.54
CA GLU A 113 8.57 7.72 -2.53
C GLU A 113 7.25 7.01 -2.18
N PHE A 114 7.06 6.63 -0.91
CA PHE A 114 5.82 6.03 -0.44
C PHE A 114 4.62 6.95 -0.64
N LYS A 115 4.74 8.22 -0.24
CA LYS A 115 3.67 9.22 -0.42
C LYS A 115 3.32 9.40 -1.90
N ALA A 116 4.32 9.52 -2.76
CA ALA A 116 4.11 9.64 -4.20
C ALA A 116 3.40 8.41 -4.79
N ALA A 117 3.81 7.20 -4.38
CA ALA A 117 3.18 5.97 -4.83
C ALA A 117 1.71 5.85 -4.39
N VAL A 118 1.39 6.24 -3.14
CA VAL A 118 0.00 6.25 -2.67
C VAL A 118 -0.83 7.29 -3.41
N GLU A 119 -0.31 8.49 -3.66
CA GLU A 119 -1.03 9.50 -4.43
C GLU A 119 -1.29 9.06 -5.87
N MET A 120 -0.36 8.35 -6.50
CA MET A 120 -0.49 7.80 -7.85
C MET A 120 -1.54 6.68 -7.94
N HIS A 121 -1.70 5.88 -6.88
CA HIS A 121 -2.51 4.65 -6.91
C HIS A 121 -3.73 4.68 -6.00
N LYS A 122 -4.05 5.80 -5.34
CA LYS A 122 -5.35 5.95 -4.68
C LYS A 122 -6.47 5.84 -5.73
N ALA A 123 -7.61 5.28 -5.34
CA ALA A 123 -8.71 5.01 -6.26
C ALA A 123 -9.11 6.29 -7.04
N GLY A 124 -8.70 6.38 -8.30
CA GLY A 124 -9.19 7.34 -9.28
C GLY A 124 -10.56 6.92 -9.80
N LYS A 125 -11.32 7.84 -10.42
CA LYS A 125 -12.51 7.45 -11.18
C LYS A 125 -12.11 6.34 -12.16
N ALA A 126 -12.96 5.34 -12.38
CA ALA A 126 -12.75 4.19 -13.27
C ALA A 126 -12.62 4.55 -14.78
N SER A 127 -11.95 5.65 -15.11
CA SER A 127 -11.80 6.17 -16.46
C SER A 127 -10.46 6.92 -16.60
N ASP A 128 -9.42 6.18 -16.94
CA ASP A 128 -8.45 6.54 -17.99
C ASP A 128 -7.78 5.22 -18.42
N MET A 129 -8.42 4.47 -19.32
CA MET A 129 -8.08 4.44 -20.76
C MET A 129 -6.77 3.66 -20.98
N LEU A 130 -6.86 2.38 -21.33
CA LEU A 130 -6.78 1.95 -22.73
C LEU A 130 -5.50 2.43 -23.42
N LYS A 131 -4.57 1.48 -23.59
CA LYS A 131 -3.70 1.27 -24.75
C LYS A 131 -3.45 2.50 -25.64
N THR A 132 -2.23 3.00 -25.64
CA THR A 132 -1.66 3.59 -26.86
C THR A 132 -0.84 2.50 -27.56
N PRO A 133 -1.29 1.93 -28.67
CA PRO A 133 -0.39 1.45 -29.70
C PRO A 133 -0.37 2.53 -30.79
N GLU A 134 0.74 3.25 -30.92
CA GLU A 134 0.98 3.99 -32.15
C GLU A 134 2.42 3.78 -32.58
N ASN A 135 2.61 2.61 -33.21
CA ASN A 135 3.60 2.48 -34.27
C ASN A 135 3.04 3.24 -35.46
N SER A 136 3.67 4.36 -35.83
CA SER A 136 3.44 5.03 -37.11
C SER A 136 4.73 5.01 -37.93
N PRO A 137 4.63 4.85 -39.27
CA PRO A 137 5.68 4.27 -40.09
C PRO A 137 6.73 5.29 -40.54
N GLU A 138 7.95 4.81 -40.79
CA GLU A 138 8.94 5.52 -41.62
C GLU A 138 8.32 5.86 -42.98
N ALA A 139 8.31 7.15 -43.31
CA ALA A 139 8.13 7.59 -44.69
C ALA A 139 9.51 7.85 -45.29
N SER A 140 9.96 6.92 -46.13
CA SER A 140 10.91 7.18 -47.21
C SER A 140 10.20 7.78 -48.43
N HIS A 141 11.01 8.41 -49.29
CA HIS A 141 10.74 9.07 -50.60
C HIS A 141 10.58 10.60 -50.51
N ASP A 142 11.34 11.42 -51.23
CA ASP A 142 12.17 11.22 -52.44
C ASP A 142 13.42 12.14 -52.39
#